data_AF-A0A662W3B7-F1
#
_entry.id   AF-A0A662W3B7-F1
#
_cell.length_a   1.000
_cell.length_b   1.000
_cell.length_c   1.000
_cell.angle_alpha   90.00
_cell.angle_beta   90.00
_cell.angle_gamma   90.00
#
_symmetry.space_group_name_H-M   'P 1'
#
loop_
_entity.id
_entity.type
_entity.pdbx_description
1 polymer ?
#
loop_
_entity_poly.entity_id
_entity_poly.type
_entity_poly.pdbx_seq_one_letter_code
_entity_poly.pdbx_strand_id
1 'polypeptide(L)'
;MRVDRFVILVLCVAFLVLFAGCSGKEPAKVEDNLRYTPNVTPISTQVSELTHNITKPHNATKLEIIRGLLREYSNTSIDGLDVFDLSIGFWRTLKIKGIDAKIVIGDINEKGLPWYKWNYSWILAEVQPGKYVVCDVKKGTIVPYNNSSNYFYSKYRIYDPREVRRFLDLQDDYNEIWGKYTKLGDEYNTVKEQAIKDVNEFNEAKKVFERDIEKSKNATNVFEQLVYLKLVIDDMSPLLEKYGEISTLNGKLEVLDKQVREEKKELEDIESAFRSLGEEFNPSMIYKG
;
A
#
# COMPACT_ATOMS: atom_id res chain seq x y z
N MET A 1 -28.85 -32.44 55.63
CA MET A 1 -27.79 -32.42 54.61
C MET A 1 -26.95 -31.18 54.81
N ARG A 2 -25.70 -31.30 55.28
CA ARG A 2 -24.75 -30.18 55.27
C ARG A 2 -24.22 -30.10 53.84
N VAL A 3 -24.73 -29.14 53.07
CA VAL A 3 -24.07 -28.75 51.83
C VAL A 3 -22.74 -28.15 52.25
N ASP A 4 -21.66 -28.82 51.85
CA ASP A 4 -20.32 -28.44 52.26
C ASP A 4 -20.02 -27.03 51.73
N ARG A 5 -19.63 -26.12 52.62
CA ARG A 5 -19.37 -24.71 52.24
C ARG A 5 -18.28 -24.62 51.16
N PHE A 6 -17.43 -25.64 51.09
CA PHE A 6 -16.43 -25.83 50.06
C PHE A 6 -17.05 -26.03 48.65
N VAL A 7 -18.13 -26.80 48.55
CA VAL A 7 -18.84 -27.03 47.27
C VAL A 7 -19.49 -25.75 46.76
N ILE A 8 -20.03 -24.93 47.66
CA ILE A 8 -20.63 -23.63 47.30
C ILE A 8 -19.54 -22.67 46.80
N LEU A 9 -18.38 -22.63 47.45
CA LEU A 9 -17.29 -21.74 47.05
C LEU A 9 -16.68 -22.14 45.70
N VAL A 10 -16.45 -23.43 45.49
CA VAL A 10 -15.98 -23.97 44.20
C VAL A 10 -16.99 -23.71 43.08
N LEU A 11 -18.28 -23.88 43.36
CA LEU A 11 -19.34 -23.55 42.41
C LEU A 11 -19.38 -22.05 42.10
N CYS A 12 -19.22 -21.16 43.08
CA CYS A 12 -19.18 -19.72 42.86
C CYS A 12 -17.97 -19.28 42.02
N VAL A 13 -16.78 -19.86 42.27
CA VAL A 13 -15.58 -19.59 41.46
C VAL A 13 -15.76 -20.12 40.03
N ALA A 14 -16.30 -21.33 39.87
CA ALA A 14 -16.62 -21.87 38.55
C ALA A 14 -17.66 -21.02 37.81
N PHE A 15 -18.67 -20.50 38.51
CA PHE A 15 -19.69 -19.62 37.94
C PHE A 15 -19.11 -18.26 37.51
N LEU A 16 -18.21 -17.67 38.30
CA LEU A 16 -17.56 -16.41 37.96
C LEU A 16 -16.62 -16.54 36.75
N VAL A 17 -15.92 -17.68 36.63
CA VAL A 17 -15.07 -17.98 35.46
C VAL A 17 -15.91 -18.23 34.20
N LEU A 18 -17.08 -18.85 34.32
CA LEU A 18 -17.97 -19.13 33.17
C LEU A 18 -18.76 -17.91 32.69
N PHE A 19 -19.13 -16.97 33.58
CA PHE A 19 -20.00 -15.84 33.23
C PHE A 19 -19.26 -14.52 32.96
N ALA A 20 -17.98 -14.39 33.32
CA ALA A 20 -17.19 -13.20 32.98
C ALA A 20 -16.93 -13.02 31.46
N GLY A 21 -17.21 -14.04 30.64
CA GLY A 21 -16.97 -14.04 29.19
C GLY A 21 -18.09 -13.49 28.28
N CYS A 22 -19.21 -12.95 28.82
CA CYS A 22 -20.39 -12.61 28.00
C CYS A 22 -20.86 -11.15 28.05
N SER A 23 -20.05 -10.18 28.46
CA SER A 23 -20.42 -8.76 28.41
C SER A 23 -19.90 -8.06 27.15
N GLY A 24 -20.42 -8.43 25.98
CA GLY A 24 -20.19 -7.70 24.74
C GLY A 24 -20.98 -6.38 24.73
N LYS A 25 -20.30 -5.26 25.00
CA LYS A 25 -20.82 -3.93 24.65
C LYS A 25 -20.30 -3.58 23.24
N GLU A 26 -21.23 -3.31 22.33
CA GLU A 26 -20.92 -2.83 20.98
C GLU A 26 -20.13 -1.50 21.04
N PRO A 27 -19.04 -1.37 20.28
CA PRO A 27 -18.33 -0.10 20.15
C PRO A 27 -19.12 0.88 19.26
N ALA A 28 -19.14 2.14 19.70
CA ALA A 28 -19.79 3.25 19.01
C ALA A 28 -19.13 3.53 17.64
N LYS A 29 -19.96 3.84 16.64
CA LYS A 29 -19.53 4.25 15.30
C LYS A 29 -18.83 5.61 15.36
N VAL A 30 -17.59 5.65 14.87
CA VAL A 30 -16.84 6.88 14.62
C VAL A 30 -17.02 7.22 13.14
N GLU A 31 -17.63 8.37 12.84
CA GLU A 31 -17.72 8.93 11.49
C GLU A 31 -16.48 9.79 11.22
N ASP A 32 -15.65 9.36 10.26
CA ASP A 32 -14.53 10.16 9.74
C ASP A 32 -14.96 10.83 8.42
N ASN A 33 -15.05 12.16 8.45
CA ASN A 33 -15.36 13.00 7.28
C ASN A 33 -14.23 14.02 7.10
N LEU A 34 -13.22 13.68 6.29
CA LEU A 34 -12.27 14.65 5.76
C LEU A 34 -12.02 14.37 4.27
N ARG A 35 -12.84 15.01 3.43
CA ARG A 35 -12.58 15.13 1.99
C ARG A 35 -11.53 16.20 1.77
N TYR A 36 -10.35 15.80 1.33
CA TYR A 36 -9.34 16.68 0.78
C TYR A 36 -9.65 16.94 -0.70
N THR A 37 -9.71 18.21 -1.10
CA THR A 37 -9.78 18.63 -2.51
C THR A 37 -8.48 19.31 -2.89
N PRO A 38 -7.64 18.72 -3.75
CA PRO A 38 -6.47 19.42 -4.28
C PRO A 38 -6.90 20.42 -5.35
N ASN A 39 -6.58 21.69 -5.09
CA ASN A 39 -6.75 22.80 -6.01
C ASN A 39 -5.53 22.82 -6.94
N VAL A 40 -5.69 22.42 -8.20
CA VAL A 40 -4.60 22.44 -9.19
C VAL A 40 -4.93 23.43 -10.30
N THR A 41 -4.11 24.48 -10.40
CA THR A 41 -4.18 25.52 -11.43
C THR A 41 -3.86 24.94 -12.82
N PRO A 42 -4.57 25.29 -13.91
CA PRO A 42 -4.37 24.64 -15.21
C PRO A 42 -3.07 25.08 -15.90
N ILE A 43 -2.18 24.13 -16.16
CA ILE A 43 -0.93 24.22 -16.95
C ILE A 43 -1.18 24.56 -18.45
N SER A 44 -2.44 24.70 -18.86
CA SER A 44 -2.88 24.73 -20.27
C SER A 44 -2.38 25.91 -21.10
N THR A 45 -2.01 27.05 -20.49
CA THR A 45 -1.85 28.30 -21.26
C THR A 45 -0.44 28.48 -21.83
N GLN A 46 0.62 28.00 -21.17
CA GLN A 46 2.00 28.29 -21.60
C GLN A 46 2.52 27.35 -22.70
N VAL A 47 1.99 26.14 -22.82
CA VAL A 47 2.42 25.17 -23.87
C VAL A 47 1.89 25.56 -25.26
N SER A 48 0.80 26.34 -25.32
CA SER A 48 0.14 26.67 -26.58
C SER A 48 0.87 27.73 -27.40
N GLU A 49 1.63 28.63 -26.76
CA GLU A 49 2.41 29.67 -27.46
C GLU A 49 3.70 29.12 -28.09
N LEU A 50 4.25 28.03 -27.54
CA LEU A 50 5.51 27.45 -28.01
C LEU A 50 5.40 26.75 -29.38
N THR A 51 4.19 26.31 -29.77
CA THR A 51 4.00 25.45 -30.96
C THR A 51 3.87 26.21 -32.28
N HIS A 52 3.74 27.55 -32.24
CA HIS A 52 3.41 28.35 -33.43
C HIS A 52 4.62 28.67 -34.35
N ASN A 53 5.87 28.55 -33.87
CA ASN A 53 7.05 29.03 -34.61
C ASN A 53 7.85 27.97 -35.38
N ILE A 54 7.40 26.72 -35.42
CA ILE A 54 8.20 25.63 -36.01
C ILE A 54 7.91 25.48 -37.51
N THR A 55 8.74 26.14 -38.33
CA THR A 55 8.76 26.10 -39.80
C THR A 55 9.25 24.73 -40.29
N LYS A 56 8.42 24.03 -41.07
CA LYS A 56 8.79 22.72 -41.68
C LYS A 56 9.88 22.91 -42.74
N PRO A 57 11.00 22.18 -42.71
CA PRO A 57 11.89 22.07 -43.87
C PRO A 57 11.16 21.29 -44.98
N HIS A 58 11.20 21.81 -46.21
CA HIS A 58 10.35 21.33 -47.32
C HIS A 58 10.66 19.87 -47.78
N ASN A 59 11.75 19.24 -47.31
CA ASN A 59 12.18 17.87 -47.66
C ASN A 59 12.63 17.00 -46.46
N ALA A 60 12.33 17.39 -45.23
CA ALA A 60 12.79 16.63 -44.06
C ALA A 60 12.03 15.32 -43.85
N THR A 61 12.76 14.25 -43.53
CA THR A 61 12.16 12.98 -43.08
C THR A 61 11.42 13.16 -41.75
N LYS A 62 10.40 12.32 -41.46
CA LYS A 62 9.73 12.33 -40.14
C LYS A 62 10.72 12.22 -38.98
N LEU A 63 11.78 11.43 -39.16
CA LEU A 63 12.85 11.26 -38.17
C LEU A 63 13.60 12.58 -37.89
N GLU A 64 13.96 13.34 -38.92
CA GLU A 64 14.62 14.64 -38.77
C GLU A 64 13.70 15.66 -38.12
N ILE A 65 12.41 15.67 -38.48
CA ILE A 65 11.40 16.51 -37.84
C ILE A 65 11.32 16.19 -36.34
N ILE A 66 11.17 14.90 -35.98
CA ILE A 66 11.10 14.47 -34.57
C ILE A 66 12.37 14.87 -33.82
N ARG A 67 13.55 14.66 -34.41
CA ARG A 67 14.83 15.02 -33.77
C ARG A 67 14.95 16.53 -33.54
N GLY A 68 14.52 17.34 -34.51
CA GLY A 68 14.48 18.80 -34.39
C GLY A 68 13.53 19.25 -33.27
N LEU A 69 12.28 18.76 -33.29
CA LEU A 69 11.27 19.06 -32.26
C LEU A 69 11.76 18.68 -30.86
N LEU A 70 12.36 17.49 -30.72
CA LEU A 70 12.80 16.97 -29.43
C LEU A 70 13.91 17.83 -28.81
N ARG A 71 14.88 18.26 -29.62
CA ARG A 71 15.98 19.13 -29.19
C ARG A 71 15.50 20.52 -28.82
N GLU A 72 14.57 21.08 -29.60
CA GLU A 72 13.97 22.38 -29.30
C GLU A 72 13.16 22.33 -28.00
N TYR A 73 12.34 21.29 -27.85
CA TYR A 73 11.51 21.09 -26.67
C TYR A 73 12.34 20.91 -25.40
N SER A 74 13.40 20.09 -25.42
CA SER A 74 14.28 19.91 -24.26
C SER A 74 15.06 21.16 -23.87
N ASN A 75 15.33 22.06 -24.82
CA ASN A 75 16.05 23.31 -24.55
C ASN A 75 15.14 24.41 -24.00
N THR A 76 13.82 24.28 -24.21
CA THR A 76 12.81 25.26 -23.82
C THR A 76 11.94 24.79 -22.66
N SER A 77 12.03 23.50 -22.31
CA SER A 77 11.38 22.95 -21.13
C SER A 77 11.90 23.62 -19.86
N ILE A 78 10.97 23.94 -18.96
CA ILE A 78 11.27 24.59 -17.68
C ILE A 78 12.02 23.61 -16.77
N ASP A 79 13.17 24.05 -16.25
CA ASP A 79 13.91 23.33 -15.22
C ASP A 79 13.00 23.05 -14.00
N GLY A 80 12.91 21.79 -13.61
CA GLY A 80 12.10 21.35 -12.46
C GLY A 80 10.75 20.72 -12.80
N LEU A 81 10.35 20.68 -14.08
CA LEU A 81 9.19 19.87 -14.49
C LEU A 81 9.47 18.37 -14.35
N ASP A 82 8.46 17.64 -13.90
CA ASP A 82 8.51 16.19 -13.86
C ASP A 82 8.54 15.60 -15.28
N VAL A 83 9.23 14.46 -15.45
CA VAL A 83 9.39 13.79 -16.74
C VAL A 83 8.05 13.38 -17.36
N PHE A 84 7.04 13.05 -16.55
CA PHE A 84 5.69 12.74 -17.01
C PHE A 84 5.01 13.96 -17.65
N ASP A 85 5.12 15.14 -17.03
CA ASP A 85 4.58 16.38 -17.58
C ASP A 85 5.30 16.78 -18.87
N LEU A 86 6.63 16.61 -18.91
CA LEU A 86 7.44 16.83 -20.10
C LEU A 86 6.99 15.91 -21.24
N SER A 87 6.80 14.62 -20.98
CA SER A 87 6.31 13.65 -21.95
C SER A 87 4.91 13.98 -22.46
N ILE A 88 3.99 14.35 -21.57
CA ILE A 88 2.62 14.78 -21.95
C ILE A 88 2.67 15.98 -22.90
N GLY A 89 3.46 17.00 -22.57
CA GLY A 89 3.58 18.20 -23.40
C GLY A 89 4.24 17.89 -24.76
N PHE A 90 5.30 17.09 -24.79
CA PHE A 90 5.94 16.70 -26.05
C PHE A 90 5.03 15.83 -26.93
N TRP A 91 4.26 14.92 -26.32
CA TRP A 91 3.24 14.14 -27.04
C TRP A 91 2.24 15.05 -27.75
N ARG A 92 1.77 16.13 -27.10
CA ARG A 92 0.87 17.12 -27.73
C ARG A 92 1.56 17.82 -28.90
N THR A 93 2.82 18.21 -28.75
CA THR A 93 3.63 18.81 -29.83
C THR A 93 3.69 17.91 -31.06
N LEU A 94 3.92 16.60 -30.87
CA LEU A 94 3.92 15.63 -31.97
C LEU A 94 2.54 15.51 -32.64
N LYS A 95 1.46 15.42 -31.85
CA LYS A 95 0.09 15.33 -32.37
C LYS A 95 -0.30 16.57 -33.19
N ILE A 96 0.06 17.77 -32.75
CA ILE A 96 -0.14 19.03 -33.50
C ILE A 96 0.58 18.99 -34.86
N LYS A 97 1.74 18.34 -34.94
CA LYS A 97 2.49 18.18 -36.19
C LYS A 97 2.01 17.00 -37.06
N GLY A 98 0.96 16.28 -36.64
CA GLY A 98 0.39 15.14 -37.35
C GLY A 98 1.24 13.86 -37.25
N ILE A 99 2.05 13.74 -36.19
CA ILE A 99 2.89 12.56 -35.92
C ILE A 99 2.16 11.71 -34.88
N ASP A 100 1.91 10.44 -35.20
CA ASP A 100 1.38 9.52 -34.20
C ASP A 100 2.41 9.28 -33.10
N ALA A 101 1.93 9.26 -31.85
CA ALA A 101 2.79 9.15 -30.69
C ALA A 101 2.08 8.43 -29.55
N LYS A 102 2.86 7.72 -28.73
CA LYS A 102 2.43 6.98 -27.54
C LYS A 102 3.36 7.30 -26.37
N ILE A 103 2.84 7.21 -25.15
CA ILE A 103 3.63 7.41 -23.93
C ILE A 103 3.96 6.03 -23.36
N VAL A 104 5.18 5.85 -22.92
CA VAL A 104 5.64 4.62 -22.26
C VAL A 104 6.16 5.00 -20.89
N ILE A 105 5.68 4.34 -19.84
CA ILE A 105 6.06 4.61 -18.46
C ILE A 105 6.83 3.41 -17.93
N GLY A 106 7.98 3.63 -17.31
CA GLY A 106 8.76 2.57 -16.68
C GLY A 106 9.81 3.13 -15.73
N ASP A 107 10.81 2.31 -15.43
CA ASP A 107 11.99 2.73 -14.67
C ASP A 107 13.23 2.70 -15.56
N ILE A 108 14.10 3.69 -15.40
CA ILE A 108 15.32 3.88 -16.19
C ILE A 108 16.51 3.02 -15.70
N ASN A 109 16.46 2.53 -14.46
CA ASN A 109 17.58 1.92 -13.77
C ASN A 109 17.44 0.39 -13.64
N GLU A 110 16.23 -0.13 -13.41
CA GLU A 110 16.04 -1.52 -12.98
C GLU A 110 14.92 -2.25 -13.72
N LYS A 111 15.20 -3.49 -14.16
CA LYS A 111 14.19 -4.35 -14.80
C LYS A 111 13.27 -4.96 -13.75
N GLY A 112 11.99 -5.12 -14.10
CA GLY A 112 11.08 -5.93 -13.30
C GLY A 112 10.61 -5.27 -12.00
N LEU A 113 10.88 -3.97 -11.82
CA LEU A 113 10.27 -3.22 -10.73
C LEU A 113 8.75 -3.24 -10.85
N PRO A 114 8.04 -3.30 -9.71
CA PRO A 114 6.61 -3.16 -9.70
C PRO A 114 6.20 -1.75 -10.16
N TRP A 115 5.00 -1.64 -10.72
CA TRP A 115 4.55 -0.44 -11.42
C TRP A 115 4.51 0.82 -10.54
N TYR A 116 4.20 0.67 -9.25
CA TYR A 116 4.16 1.78 -8.29
C TYR A 116 5.54 2.36 -7.97
N LYS A 117 6.63 1.76 -8.48
CA LYS A 117 8.00 2.29 -8.39
C LYS A 117 8.50 2.92 -9.69
N TRP A 118 7.73 2.87 -10.77
CA TRP A 118 8.14 3.49 -12.03
C TRP A 118 8.16 5.01 -11.89
N ASN A 119 9.19 5.63 -12.45
CA ASN A 119 9.54 7.04 -12.22
C ASN A 119 9.95 7.78 -13.50
N TYR A 120 9.79 7.13 -14.65
CA TYR A 120 10.23 7.69 -15.93
C TYR A 120 9.19 7.48 -17.02
N SER A 121 9.20 8.39 -18.00
CA SER A 121 8.42 8.23 -19.21
C SER A 121 9.22 8.55 -20.47
N TRP A 122 8.90 7.83 -21.54
CA TRP A 122 9.41 8.03 -22.89
C TRP A 122 8.25 8.25 -23.85
N ILE A 123 8.57 8.83 -25.01
CA ILE A 123 7.63 8.96 -26.12
C ILE A 123 8.03 8.02 -27.25
N LEU A 124 7.09 7.21 -27.72
CA LEU A 124 7.23 6.48 -28.98
C LEU A 124 6.62 7.33 -30.09
N ALA A 125 7.44 7.84 -31.01
CA ALA A 125 7.00 8.66 -32.13
C ALA A 125 7.07 7.88 -33.45
N GLU A 126 5.98 7.85 -34.21
CA GLU A 126 5.88 7.06 -35.43
C GLU A 126 6.65 7.71 -36.59
N VAL A 127 7.65 6.99 -37.10
CA VAL A 127 8.46 7.42 -38.26
C VAL A 127 8.01 6.79 -39.56
N GLN A 128 7.42 5.59 -39.50
CA GLN A 128 6.79 4.88 -40.61
C GLN A 128 5.60 4.08 -40.05
N PRO A 129 4.61 3.68 -40.87
CA PRO A 129 3.46 2.92 -40.38
C PRO A 129 3.86 1.73 -39.47
N GLY A 130 3.46 1.79 -38.20
CA GLY A 130 3.76 0.77 -37.20
C GLY A 130 5.23 0.72 -36.71
N LYS A 131 6.06 1.67 -37.13
CA LYS A 131 7.48 1.80 -36.75
C LYS A 131 7.72 3.10 -36.00
N TYR A 132 8.22 2.95 -34.78
CA TYR A 132 8.36 4.03 -33.81
C TYR A 132 9.82 4.23 -33.42
N VAL A 133 10.22 5.48 -33.23
CA VAL A 133 11.46 5.82 -32.52
C VAL A 133 11.15 6.21 -31.08
N VAL A 134 12.14 6.05 -30.24
CA VAL A 134 12.04 6.27 -28.80
C VAL A 134 12.63 7.63 -28.49
N CYS A 135 11.85 8.52 -27.91
CA CYS A 135 12.28 9.86 -27.55
C CYS A 135 12.40 9.96 -26.03
N ASP A 136 13.62 10.23 -25.57
CA ASP A 136 13.88 10.66 -24.20
C ASP A 136 13.72 12.18 -24.15
N VAL A 137 12.55 12.62 -23.70
CA VAL A 137 12.15 14.04 -23.71
C VAL A 137 13.03 14.86 -22.78
N LYS A 138 13.36 14.32 -21.61
CA LYS A 138 14.22 14.97 -20.63
C LYS A 138 15.65 15.15 -21.15
N LYS A 139 16.17 14.17 -21.89
CA LYS A 139 17.52 14.28 -22.50
C LYS A 139 17.54 14.99 -23.85
N GLY A 140 16.39 15.22 -24.47
CA GLY A 140 16.31 15.79 -25.81
C GLY A 140 16.89 14.88 -26.90
N THR A 141 16.91 13.55 -26.68
CA THR A 141 17.58 12.60 -27.59
C THR A 141 16.70 11.42 -27.98
N ILE A 142 16.95 10.89 -29.17
CA ILE A 142 16.36 9.62 -29.60
C ILE A 142 17.19 8.49 -29.01
N VAL A 143 16.55 7.57 -28.29
CA VAL A 143 17.23 6.41 -27.69
C VAL A 143 17.61 5.43 -28.83
N PRO A 144 18.91 5.08 -28.96
CA PRO A 144 19.37 4.14 -29.97
C PRO A 144 18.68 2.76 -29.86
N TYR A 145 18.41 2.09 -30.98
CA TYR A 145 17.72 0.79 -31.00
C TYR A 145 18.42 -0.27 -30.15
N ASN A 146 19.75 -0.37 -30.23
CA ASN A 146 20.56 -1.32 -29.45
C ASN A 146 20.44 -1.10 -27.93
N ASN A 147 20.12 0.12 -27.53
CA ASN A 147 19.89 0.49 -26.14
C ASN A 147 18.40 0.36 -25.79
N SER A 148 17.49 0.57 -26.73
CA SER A 148 16.05 0.67 -26.50
C SER A 148 15.43 -0.52 -25.75
N SER A 149 15.89 -1.75 -25.96
CA SER A 149 15.44 -2.93 -25.21
C SER A 149 15.76 -2.90 -23.71
N ASN A 150 16.72 -2.07 -23.31
CA ASN A 150 17.09 -1.79 -21.92
C ASN A 150 16.42 -0.54 -21.33
N TYR A 151 15.62 0.20 -22.09
CA TYR A 151 14.86 1.35 -21.56
C TYR A 151 13.37 1.01 -21.41
N PHE A 152 12.93 -0.12 -21.96
CA PHE A 152 11.53 -0.56 -21.91
C PHE A 152 11.32 -1.73 -20.96
N TYR A 153 11.58 -1.52 -19.67
CA TYR A 153 11.25 -2.51 -18.63
C TYR A 153 9.78 -2.52 -18.25
N SER A 154 9.00 -1.66 -18.88
CA SER A 154 7.56 -1.61 -18.72
C SER A 154 6.85 -2.50 -19.72
N LYS A 155 5.98 -3.36 -19.20
CA LYS A 155 4.99 -4.05 -20.02
C LYS A 155 3.88 -3.12 -20.50
N TYR A 156 3.76 -1.88 -20.05
CA TYR A 156 2.53 -1.10 -20.27
C TYR A 156 2.75 0.10 -21.18
N ARG A 157 1.93 0.17 -22.23
CA ARG A 157 1.80 1.34 -23.09
C ARG A 157 0.62 2.16 -22.65
N ILE A 158 0.85 3.46 -22.54
CA ILE A 158 -0.19 4.43 -22.23
C ILE A 158 -0.41 5.31 -23.46
N TYR A 159 -1.62 5.27 -23.99
CA TYR A 159 -1.94 5.83 -25.30
C TYR A 159 -2.33 7.31 -25.20
N ASP A 160 -2.76 7.75 -24.02
CA ASP A 160 -3.35 9.06 -23.79
C ASP A 160 -2.74 9.75 -22.56
N PRO A 161 -2.41 11.06 -22.61
CA PRO A 161 -2.07 11.85 -21.43
C PRO A 161 -3.02 11.70 -20.23
N ARG A 162 -4.32 11.45 -20.48
CA ARG A 162 -5.33 11.19 -19.44
C ARG A 162 -5.03 9.91 -18.67
N GLU A 163 -4.58 8.88 -19.36
CA GLU A 163 -4.19 7.60 -18.75
C GLU A 163 -2.87 7.74 -17.99
N VAL A 164 -1.94 8.59 -18.44
CA VAL A 164 -0.72 8.91 -17.68
C VAL A 164 -1.08 9.60 -16.36
N ARG A 165 -2.02 10.55 -16.40
CA ARG A 165 -2.48 11.19 -15.18
C ARG A 165 -3.13 10.20 -14.23
N ARG A 166 -4.01 9.34 -14.76
CA ARG A 166 -4.64 8.27 -13.98
C ARG A 166 -3.61 7.29 -13.40
N PHE A 167 -2.53 6.99 -14.12
CA PHE A 167 -1.43 6.18 -13.58
C PHE A 167 -0.78 6.86 -12.36
N LEU A 168 -0.48 8.16 -12.45
CA LEU A 168 0.11 8.91 -11.33
C LEU A 168 -0.84 8.96 -10.14
N ASP A 169 -2.13 9.21 -10.38
CA ASP A 169 -3.14 9.21 -9.32
C ASP A 169 -3.21 7.82 -8.63
N LEU A 170 -3.21 6.72 -9.40
CA LEU A 170 -3.16 5.36 -8.83
C LEU A 170 -1.86 5.07 -8.08
N GLN A 171 -0.73 5.61 -8.52
CA GLN A 171 0.55 5.45 -7.85
C GLN A 171 0.56 6.16 -6.50
N ASP A 172 -0.01 7.38 -6.45
CA ASP A 172 -0.18 8.14 -5.22
C ASP A 172 -1.13 7.42 -4.26
N ASP A 173 -2.30 6.98 -4.74
CA ASP A 173 -3.28 6.21 -3.96
C ASP A 173 -2.65 4.93 -3.39
N TYR A 174 -1.90 4.18 -4.22
CA TYR A 174 -1.20 2.96 -3.78
C TYR A 174 -0.20 3.27 -2.66
N ASN A 175 0.62 4.31 -2.82
CA ASN A 175 1.64 4.66 -1.85
C ASN A 175 1.02 5.11 -0.52
N GLU A 176 -0.09 5.85 -0.56
CA GLU A 176 -0.84 6.24 0.63
C GLU A 176 -1.37 5.02 1.38
N ILE A 177 -2.09 4.13 0.67
CA ILE A 177 -2.70 2.93 1.27
C ILE A 177 -1.65 1.95 1.76
N TRP A 178 -0.57 1.76 1.01
CA TRP A 178 0.55 0.93 1.44
C TRP A 178 1.14 1.44 2.76
N GLY A 179 1.28 2.77 2.91
CA GLY A 179 1.73 3.38 4.17
C GLY A 179 0.78 3.14 5.34
N LYS A 180 -0.54 3.16 5.12
CA LYS A 180 -1.54 2.81 6.15
C LYS A 180 -1.45 1.32 6.50
N TYR A 181 -1.39 0.46 5.49
CA TYR A 181 -1.32 -1.00 5.64
C TYR A 181 -0.08 -1.43 6.43
N THR A 182 1.11 -0.89 6.13
CA THR A 182 2.33 -1.24 6.86
C THR A 182 2.27 -0.79 8.31
N LYS A 183 1.80 0.43 8.57
CA LYS A 183 1.62 0.94 9.93
C LYS A 183 0.65 0.09 10.74
N LEU A 184 -0.50 -0.28 10.17
CA LEU A 184 -1.47 -1.17 10.81
C LEU A 184 -0.88 -2.57 11.07
N GLY A 185 -0.08 -3.09 10.13
CA GLY A 185 0.64 -4.35 10.31
C GLY A 185 1.62 -4.32 11.47
N ASP A 186 2.38 -3.23 11.63
CA ASP A 186 3.31 -3.04 12.74
C ASP A 186 2.58 -2.92 14.09
N GLU A 187 1.47 -2.16 14.13
CA GLU A 187 0.60 -2.07 15.30
C GLU A 187 0.02 -3.44 15.68
N TYR A 188 -0.49 -4.19 14.70
CA TYR A 188 -1.02 -5.54 14.91
C TYR A 188 0.05 -6.48 15.50
N ASN A 189 1.26 -6.47 14.94
CA ASN A 189 2.36 -7.31 15.42
C ASN A 189 2.75 -6.96 16.86
N THR A 190 2.81 -5.67 17.18
CA THR A 190 3.11 -5.18 18.54
C THR A 190 2.06 -5.67 19.56
N VAL A 191 0.77 -5.52 19.23
CA VAL A 191 -0.33 -5.97 20.09
C VAL A 191 -0.31 -7.49 20.25
N LYS A 192 -0.01 -8.23 19.17
CA LYS A 192 0.07 -9.69 19.18
C LYS A 192 1.21 -10.19 20.06
N GLU A 193 2.39 -9.59 19.98
CA GLU A 193 3.53 -9.94 20.82
C GLU A 193 3.21 -9.71 22.31
N GLN A 194 2.57 -8.59 22.62
CA GLN A 194 2.12 -8.29 23.98
C GLN A 194 1.09 -9.32 24.47
N ALA A 195 0.10 -9.67 23.65
CA ALA A 195 -0.89 -10.69 24.00
C ALA A 195 -0.25 -12.07 24.26
N ILE A 196 0.74 -12.46 23.45
CA ILE A 196 1.50 -13.72 23.65
C ILE A 196 2.22 -13.70 25.00
N LYS A 197 2.87 -12.57 25.32
CA LYS A 197 3.55 -12.40 26.61
C LYS A 197 2.56 -12.52 27.78
N ASP A 198 1.44 -11.83 27.72
CA ASP A 198 0.43 -11.85 28.80
C ASP A 198 -0.20 -13.23 28.97
N VAL A 199 -0.45 -13.96 27.88
CA VAL A 199 -0.93 -15.36 27.94
C VAL A 199 0.11 -16.27 28.60
N ASN A 200 1.40 -16.09 28.32
CA ASN A 200 2.45 -16.87 28.97
C ASN A 200 2.54 -16.55 30.47
N GLU A 201 2.49 -15.28 30.86
CA GLU A 201 2.45 -14.85 32.27
C GLU A 201 1.23 -15.43 32.99
N PHE A 202 0.06 -15.37 32.36
CA PHE A 202 -1.17 -15.97 32.89
C PHE A 202 -1.04 -17.48 33.09
N ASN A 203 -0.46 -18.20 32.12
CA ASN A 203 -0.27 -19.65 32.23
C ASN A 203 0.69 -20.04 33.35
N GLU A 204 1.75 -19.25 33.59
CA GLU A 204 2.65 -19.49 34.73
C GLU A 204 1.96 -19.21 36.07
N ALA A 205 1.21 -18.10 36.19
CA ALA A 205 0.43 -17.80 37.38
C ALA A 205 -0.62 -18.89 37.66
N LYS A 206 -1.30 -19.39 36.62
CA LYS A 206 -2.27 -20.48 36.71
C LYS A 206 -1.64 -21.76 37.25
N LYS A 207 -0.41 -22.13 36.84
CA LYS A 207 0.29 -23.30 37.37
C LYS A 207 0.58 -23.18 38.87
N VAL A 208 0.94 -21.98 39.35
CA VAL A 208 1.15 -21.72 40.78
C VAL A 208 -0.15 -21.91 41.54
N PHE A 209 -1.23 -21.29 41.05
CA PHE A 209 -2.57 -21.42 41.61
C PHE A 209 -3.04 -22.88 41.68
N GLU A 210 -2.89 -23.66 40.60
CA GLU A 210 -3.25 -25.09 40.56
C GLU A 210 -2.45 -25.91 41.57
N ARG A 211 -1.17 -25.61 41.74
CA ARG A 211 -0.30 -26.26 42.74
C ARG A 211 -0.78 -25.99 44.16
N ASP A 212 -1.18 -24.76 44.46
CA ASP A 212 -1.60 -24.39 45.81
C ASP A 212 -3.00 -24.91 46.14
N ILE A 213 -3.90 -25.01 45.15
CA ILE A 213 -5.14 -25.78 45.27
C ILE A 213 -4.83 -27.24 45.64
N GLU A 214 -3.89 -27.88 44.95
CA GLU A 214 -3.56 -29.29 45.19
C GLU A 214 -2.97 -29.50 46.59
N LYS A 215 -2.11 -28.59 47.07
CA LYS A 215 -1.65 -28.62 48.47
C LYS A 215 -2.81 -28.46 49.45
N SER A 216 -3.77 -27.58 49.17
CA SER A 216 -4.94 -27.38 50.04
C SER A 216 -5.77 -28.65 50.19
N LYS A 217 -5.97 -29.41 49.10
CA LYS A 217 -6.74 -30.66 49.10
C LYS A 217 -6.07 -31.75 49.93
N ASN A 218 -4.74 -31.76 49.91
CA ASN A 218 -3.93 -32.77 50.60
C ASN A 218 -3.58 -32.38 52.05
N ALA A 219 -4.00 -31.21 52.51
CA ALA A 219 -3.75 -30.74 53.88
C ALA A 219 -4.54 -31.57 54.91
N THR A 220 -3.84 -32.07 55.92
CA THR A 220 -4.39 -32.99 56.93
C THR A 220 -5.11 -32.28 58.07
N ASN A 221 -4.93 -30.96 58.22
CA ASN A 221 -5.63 -30.18 59.23
C ASN A 221 -6.31 -28.93 58.67
N VAL A 222 -7.34 -28.47 59.39
CA VAL A 222 -8.21 -27.35 59.00
C VAL A 222 -7.44 -26.02 58.91
N PHE A 223 -6.41 -25.84 59.73
CA PHE A 223 -5.62 -24.61 59.72
C PHE A 223 -4.78 -24.49 58.44
N GLU A 224 -4.13 -25.57 58.02
CA GLU A 224 -3.40 -25.64 56.73
C GLU A 224 -4.35 -25.42 55.55
N GLN A 225 -5.54 -26.03 55.57
CA GLN A 225 -6.56 -25.80 54.54
C GLN A 225 -6.96 -24.32 54.43
N LEU A 226 -7.13 -23.62 55.57
CA LEU A 226 -7.45 -22.19 55.60
C LEU A 226 -6.30 -21.32 55.08
N VAL A 227 -5.04 -21.67 55.40
CA VAL A 227 -3.86 -20.97 54.88
C VAL A 227 -3.77 -21.09 53.35
N TYR A 228 -3.90 -22.30 52.81
CA TYR A 228 -3.87 -22.50 51.37
C TYR A 228 -5.07 -21.88 50.66
N LEU A 229 -6.27 -21.90 51.25
CA LEU A 229 -7.44 -21.24 50.69
C LEU A 229 -7.25 -19.72 50.60
N LYS A 230 -6.58 -19.11 51.59
CA LYS A 230 -6.23 -17.69 51.53
C LYS A 230 -5.26 -17.38 50.39
N LEU A 231 -4.21 -18.19 50.22
CA LEU A 231 -3.27 -18.06 49.11
C LEU A 231 -3.99 -18.14 47.74
N VAL A 232 -4.89 -19.11 47.60
CA VAL A 232 -5.73 -19.26 46.40
C VAL A 232 -6.58 -18.02 46.12
N ILE A 233 -7.18 -17.40 47.13
CA ILE A 233 -7.97 -16.17 46.98
C ILE A 233 -7.07 -15.00 46.57
N ASP A 234 -5.92 -14.86 47.23
CA ASP A 234 -4.96 -13.77 46.97
C ASP A 234 -4.39 -13.87 45.53
N ASP A 235 -4.15 -15.08 45.03
CA ASP A 235 -3.66 -15.34 43.66
C ASP A 235 -4.74 -15.21 42.57
N MET A 236 -6.03 -15.24 42.94
CA MET A 236 -7.12 -15.18 41.96
C MET A 236 -7.32 -13.78 41.40
N SER A 237 -7.07 -12.74 42.20
CA SER A 237 -7.20 -11.34 41.77
C SER A 237 -6.28 -10.99 40.59
N PRO A 238 -4.94 -11.22 40.65
CA PRO A 238 -4.06 -10.92 39.52
C PRO A 238 -4.36 -11.77 38.28
N LEU A 239 -4.86 -13.00 38.43
CA LEU A 239 -5.30 -13.83 37.30
C LEU A 239 -6.51 -13.22 36.56
N LEU A 240 -7.50 -12.71 37.30
CA LEU A 240 -8.67 -12.06 36.71
C LEU A 240 -8.31 -10.74 36.00
N GLU A 241 -7.39 -9.96 36.58
CA GLU A 241 -6.86 -8.75 35.94
C GLU A 241 -6.16 -9.08 34.62
N LYS A 242 -5.23 -10.05 34.63
CA LYS A 242 -4.54 -10.53 33.42
C LYS A 242 -5.50 -11.08 32.37
N TYR A 243 -6.54 -11.79 32.78
CA TYR A 243 -7.56 -12.27 31.85
C TYR A 243 -8.31 -11.11 31.16
N GLY A 244 -8.64 -10.05 31.91
CA GLY A 244 -9.25 -8.83 31.36
C GLY A 244 -8.33 -8.10 30.36
N GLU A 245 -7.03 -8.02 30.64
CA GLU A 245 -6.02 -7.48 29.73
C GLU A 245 -5.97 -8.28 28.41
N ILE A 246 -5.88 -9.61 28.49
CA ILE A 246 -5.86 -10.50 27.32
C ILE A 246 -7.14 -10.35 26.48
N SER A 247 -8.32 -10.31 27.13
CA SER A 247 -9.59 -10.11 26.43
C SER A 247 -9.62 -8.76 25.69
N THR A 248 -9.11 -7.70 26.31
CA THR A 248 -9.00 -6.37 25.69
C THR A 248 -8.06 -6.38 24.49
N LEU A 249 -6.90 -7.06 24.59
CA LEU A 249 -5.95 -7.18 23.48
C LEU A 249 -6.53 -7.98 22.32
N ASN A 250 -7.26 -9.06 22.59
CA ASN A 250 -7.93 -9.85 21.55
C ASN A 250 -8.96 -9.01 20.79
N GLY A 251 -9.78 -8.22 21.49
CA GLY A 251 -10.72 -7.31 20.83
C GLY A 251 -10.03 -6.29 19.93
N LYS A 252 -8.86 -5.76 20.34
CA LYS A 252 -8.04 -4.88 19.49
C LYS A 252 -7.48 -5.61 18.26
N LEU A 253 -7.01 -6.85 18.42
CA LEU A 253 -6.50 -7.65 17.30
C LEU A 253 -7.57 -7.93 16.26
N GLU A 254 -8.81 -8.22 16.66
CA GLU A 254 -9.93 -8.44 15.74
C GLU A 254 -10.24 -7.19 14.90
N VAL A 255 -10.21 -6.00 15.51
CA VAL A 255 -10.41 -4.73 14.81
C VAL A 255 -9.27 -4.46 13.82
N LEU A 256 -8.02 -4.61 14.26
CA LEU A 256 -6.85 -4.39 13.39
C LEU A 256 -6.81 -5.39 12.22
N ASP A 257 -7.10 -6.67 12.47
CA ASP A 257 -7.15 -7.70 11.43
C ASP A 257 -8.23 -7.40 10.36
N LYS A 258 -9.37 -6.83 10.78
CA LYS A 258 -10.38 -6.34 9.84
C LYS A 258 -9.85 -5.19 8.99
N GLN A 259 -9.24 -4.18 9.60
CA GLN A 259 -8.69 -3.02 8.87
C GLN A 259 -7.60 -3.44 7.88
N VAL A 260 -6.67 -4.30 8.30
CA VAL A 260 -5.60 -4.85 7.44
C VAL A 260 -6.18 -5.54 6.20
N ARG A 261 -7.27 -6.31 6.36
CA ARG A 261 -7.96 -6.96 5.22
C ARG A 261 -8.62 -5.96 4.27
N GLU A 262 -9.21 -4.89 4.80
CA GLU A 262 -9.87 -3.84 4.01
C GLU A 262 -8.84 -3.09 3.15
N GLU A 263 -7.76 -2.60 3.75
CA GLU A 263 -6.68 -1.89 3.03
C GLU A 263 -6.00 -2.81 2.00
N LYS A 264 -5.78 -4.09 2.33
CA LYS A 264 -5.24 -5.07 1.38
C LYS A 264 -6.12 -5.23 0.14
N LYS A 265 -7.44 -5.28 0.34
CA LYS A 265 -8.38 -5.39 -0.78
C LYS A 265 -8.31 -4.15 -1.67
N GLU A 266 -8.19 -2.96 -1.08
CA GLU A 266 -8.08 -1.72 -1.84
C GLU A 266 -6.79 -1.68 -2.69
N LEU A 267 -5.66 -2.19 -2.16
CA LEU A 267 -4.43 -2.38 -2.95
C LEU A 267 -4.66 -3.32 -4.15
N GLU A 268 -5.37 -4.44 -3.95
CA GLU A 268 -5.69 -5.39 -5.02
C GLU A 268 -6.59 -4.74 -6.10
N ASP A 269 -7.55 -3.90 -5.70
CA ASP A 269 -8.42 -3.15 -6.60
C ASP A 269 -7.63 -2.11 -7.42
N ILE A 270 -6.69 -1.39 -6.79
CA ILE A 270 -5.77 -0.45 -7.48
C ILE A 270 -4.87 -1.20 -8.47
N GLU A 271 -4.30 -2.35 -8.09
CA GLU A 271 -3.50 -3.17 -8.99
C GLU A 271 -4.30 -3.67 -10.20
N SER A 272 -5.57 -4.06 -9.98
CA SER A 272 -6.49 -4.44 -11.05
C SER A 272 -6.76 -3.27 -12.00
N ALA A 273 -7.03 -2.09 -11.44
CA ALA A 273 -7.23 -0.87 -12.21
C ALA A 273 -5.99 -0.52 -13.05
N PHE A 274 -4.79 -0.63 -12.48
CA PHE A 274 -3.53 -0.43 -13.20
C PHE A 274 -3.37 -1.41 -14.37
N ARG A 275 -3.65 -2.71 -14.16
CA ARG A 275 -3.58 -3.73 -15.24
C ARG A 275 -4.50 -3.43 -16.40
N SER A 276 -5.59 -2.68 -16.18
CA SER A 276 -6.53 -2.27 -17.23
C SER A 276 -6.04 -1.09 -18.08
N LEU A 277 -5.00 -0.35 -17.65
CA LEU A 277 -4.58 0.91 -18.29
C LEU A 277 -3.75 0.75 -19.56
N GLY A 278 -3.27 -0.44 -19.90
CA GLY A 278 -2.35 -0.54 -21.03
C GLY A 278 -2.16 -1.93 -21.61
N GLU A 279 -1.52 -1.95 -22.77
CA GLU A 279 -1.22 -3.15 -23.54
C GLU A 279 0.26 -3.51 -23.48
N GLU A 280 0.56 -4.81 -23.63
CA GLU A 280 1.93 -5.32 -23.62
C GLU A 280 2.78 -4.68 -24.73
N PHE A 281 3.95 -4.14 -24.38
CA PHE A 281 4.87 -3.54 -25.36
C PHE A 281 5.43 -4.60 -26.32
N ASN A 282 5.35 -4.33 -27.64
CA ASN A 282 5.90 -5.18 -28.69
C ASN A 282 7.19 -4.54 -29.26
N PRO A 283 8.38 -5.07 -28.92
CA PRO A 283 9.66 -4.52 -29.38
C PRO A 283 9.83 -4.51 -30.90
N SER A 284 9.09 -5.33 -31.64
CA SER A 284 9.16 -5.36 -33.13
C SER A 284 8.68 -4.06 -33.80
N MET A 285 7.99 -3.21 -33.04
CA MET A 285 7.54 -1.89 -33.48
C MET A 285 8.65 -0.84 -33.44
N ILE A 286 9.77 -1.08 -32.77
CA ILE A 286 10.86 -0.09 -32.76
C ILE A 286 11.55 -0.08 -34.12
N TYR A 287 11.67 1.11 -34.67
CA TYR A 287 12.41 1.40 -35.88
C TYR A 287 13.91 1.21 -35.62
N LYS A 288 14.56 0.37 -36.44
CA LYS A 288 15.96 -0.02 -36.19
C LYS A 288 16.99 1.02 -36.62
N GLY A 289 16.60 1.99 -37.47
CA GLY A 289 17.52 3.02 -37.99
C GLY A 289 18.56 2.42 -38.91
#